data_AF-A0A651GNV2-F1
#
_entry.id   AF-A0A651GNV2-F1
#
_cell.length_a   1.000
_cell.length_b   1.000
_cell.length_c   1.000
_cell.angle_alpha   90.00
_cell.angle_beta   90.00
_cell.angle_gamma   90.00
#
_symmetry.space_group_name_H-M   'P 1'
#
loop_
_entity.id
_entity.type
_entity.pdbx_description
1 polymer ?
#
loop_
_entity_poly.entity_id
_entity_poly.type
_entity_poly.pdbx_seq_one_letter_code
_entity_poly.pdbx_strand_id
1 'polypeptide(L)'
;MVLIAGLLLLVLLGGCAGLVAVVAPRVLESVTAPVDVANGYLDAARAGAALAPFACRAGERPHPEVLRSQGQYLSSVEIDGRSVAEVGGSLTLEDGFPARITVELRRGEGQWCVHDVVIDGS
;
A
#
# COMPACT_ATOMS: atom_id res chain seq x y z
N MET A 1 -51.83 -17.93 -10.10
CA MET A 1 -50.54 -17.98 -10.83
C MET A 1 -49.74 -16.69 -10.60
N VAL A 2 -49.49 -16.30 -9.34
CA VAL A 2 -48.83 -15.02 -8.99
C VAL A 2 -47.57 -15.21 -8.14
N LEU A 3 -47.36 -16.39 -7.54
CA LEU A 3 -46.24 -16.66 -6.64
C LEU A 3 -44.89 -16.94 -7.32
N ILE A 4 -44.87 -17.32 -8.61
CA ILE A 4 -43.63 -17.72 -9.30
C ILE A 4 -42.86 -16.50 -9.84
N ALA A 5 -43.56 -15.41 -10.18
CA ALA A 5 -42.94 -14.19 -10.71
C ALA A 5 -42.17 -13.39 -9.64
N GLY A 6 -42.61 -13.42 -8.38
CA GLY A 6 -41.94 -12.71 -7.27
C GLY A 6 -40.61 -13.36 -6.86
N LEU A 7 -40.51 -14.69 -6.97
CA LEU A 7 -39.30 -15.43 -6.59
C LEU A 7 -38.16 -15.26 -7.61
N LEU A 8 -38.50 -15.15 -8.90
CA LEU A 8 -37.50 -14.92 -9.97
C LEU A 8 -36.89 -13.52 -9.92
N LEU A 9 -37.63 -12.50 -9.47
CA LEU A 9 -37.12 -11.13 -9.36
C LEU A 9 -36.12 -10.97 -8.19
N LEU A 10 -36.32 -11.70 -7.09
CA LEU A 10 -35.41 -11.70 -5.93
C LEU A 10 -34.06 -12.39 -6.23
N VAL A 11 -34.06 -13.42 -7.06
CA VAL A 11 -32.82 -14.12 -7.46
C VAL A 11 -31.98 -13.26 -8.41
N LEU A 12 -32.60 -12.47 -9.28
CA LEU A 12 -31.89 -11.58 -10.21
C LEU A 12 -31.28 -10.34 -9.52
N LEU A 13 -31.90 -9.82 -8.46
CA LEU A 13 -31.33 -8.72 -7.66
C LEU A 13 -30.29 -9.19 -6.63
N GLY A 14 -30.40 -10.44 -6.14
CA GLY A 14 -29.44 -11.03 -5.20
C GLY A 14 -28.11 -11.46 -5.86
N GLY A 15 -28.12 -11.77 -7.15
CA GLY A 15 -26.94 -12.25 -7.89
C GLY A 15 -25.85 -11.19 -8.10
N CYS A 16 -26.23 -9.93 -8.31
CA CYS A 16 -25.26 -8.84 -8.54
C CYS A 16 -24.78 -8.21 -7.23
N ALA A 17 -25.61 -8.14 -6.19
CA ALA A 17 -25.23 -7.54 -4.91
C ALA A 17 -24.30 -8.43 -4.08
N GLY A 18 -24.45 -9.75 -4.17
CA GLY A 18 -23.58 -10.70 -3.47
C GLY A 18 -22.14 -10.71 -3.97
N LEU A 19 -21.92 -10.48 -5.27
CA LEU A 19 -20.56 -10.41 -5.82
C LEU A 19 -19.83 -9.14 -5.39
N VAL A 20 -20.53 -8.01 -5.31
CA VAL A 20 -19.92 -6.71 -4.93
C VAL A 20 -19.52 -6.70 -3.45
N ALA A 21 -20.33 -7.27 -2.55
CA ALA A 21 -20.06 -7.25 -1.12
C ALA A 21 -18.85 -8.12 -0.70
N VAL A 22 -18.53 -9.17 -1.45
CA VAL A 22 -17.39 -10.07 -1.14
C VAL A 22 -16.12 -9.67 -1.88
N VAL A 23 -16.24 -9.11 -3.08
CA VAL A 23 -15.08 -8.73 -3.91
C VAL A 23 -14.54 -7.35 -3.52
N ALA A 24 -15.40 -6.38 -3.18
CA ALA A 24 -14.99 -5.02 -2.84
C ALA A 24 -13.95 -4.94 -1.68
N PRO A 25 -14.13 -5.61 -0.52
CA PRO A 25 -13.16 -5.49 0.57
C PRO A 25 -11.80 -6.08 0.21
N ARG A 26 -11.75 -7.21 -0.51
CA ARG A 26 -10.49 -7.84 -0.91
C ARG A 26 -9.74 -7.05 -1.98
N VAL A 27 -10.46 -6.40 -2.88
CA VAL A 27 -9.87 -5.52 -3.89
C VAL A 27 -9.29 -4.26 -3.23
N LEU A 28 -10.03 -3.65 -2.28
CA LEU A 28 -9.55 -2.50 -1.49
C LEU A 28 -8.29 -2.85 -0.69
N GLU A 29 -8.29 -3.95 0.06
CA GLU A 29 -7.12 -4.43 0.81
C GLU A 29 -5.91 -4.68 -0.09
N SER A 30 -6.11 -5.21 -1.29
CA SER A 30 -5.00 -5.49 -2.22
C SER A 30 -4.31 -4.23 -2.76
N VAL A 31 -5.04 -3.12 -2.83
CA VAL A 31 -4.55 -1.83 -3.37
C VAL A 31 -3.98 -0.95 -2.27
N THR A 32 -4.52 -1.00 -1.04
CA THR A 32 -3.98 -0.21 0.08
C THR A 32 -2.81 -0.89 0.78
N ALA A 33 -2.72 -2.22 0.75
CA ALA A 33 -1.65 -2.95 1.44
C ALA A 33 -0.22 -2.47 1.09
N PRO A 34 0.13 -2.17 -0.18
CA PRO A 34 1.44 -1.59 -0.49
C PRO A 34 1.67 -0.24 0.21
N VAL A 35 0.65 0.62 0.25
CA VAL A 35 0.73 1.95 0.90
C VAL A 35 0.89 1.80 2.41
N ASP A 36 0.14 0.88 3.03
CA ASP A 36 0.22 0.61 4.47
C ASP A 36 1.60 0.07 4.87
N VAL A 37 2.15 -0.86 4.08
CA VAL A 37 3.51 -1.39 4.32
C VAL A 37 4.57 -0.31 4.13
N ALA A 38 4.46 0.52 3.09
CA ALA A 38 5.40 1.60 2.84
C ALA A 38 5.37 2.64 3.98
N ASN A 39 4.18 3.04 4.45
CA ASN A 39 4.04 3.95 5.59
C ASN A 39 4.60 3.32 6.87
N GLY A 40 4.29 2.05 7.15
CA GLY A 40 4.82 1.32 8.30
C GLY A 40 6.35 1.22 8.29
N TYR A 41 6.96 1.00 7.12
CA TYR A 41 8.42 1.04 6.96
C TYR A 41 9.00 2.41 7.30
N LEU A 42 8.41 3.50 6.78
CA LEU A 42 8.90 4.86 7.01
C LEU A 42 8.76 5.28 8.49
N ASP A 43 7.67 4.89 9.14
CA ASP A 43 7.45 5.15 10.57
C ASP A 43 8.46 4.36 11.42
N ALA A 44 8.69 3.08 11.10
CA ALA A 44 9.69 2.26 11.78
C ALA A 44 11.11 2.83 11.61
N ALA A 45 11.45 3.27 10.40
CA ALA A 45 12.73 3.91 10.10
C ALA A 45 12.98 5.10 11.03
N ARG A 46 12.03 6.02 11.13
CA ARG A 46 12.17 7.23 11.96
C ARG A 46 12.17 6.93 13.45
N ALA A 47 11.39 5.95 13.88
CA ALA A 47 11.37 5.52 15.28
C ALA A 47 12.68 4.82 15.70
N GLY A 48 13.59 4.53 14.76
CA GLY A 48 14.78 3.70 15.02
C GLY A 48 14.41 2.24 15.33
N ALA A 49 13.22 1.80 14.91
CA ALA A 49 12.73 0.45 15.11
C ALA A 49 13.31 -0.52 14.07
N ALA A 50 13.11 -1.82 14.29
CA ALA A 50 13.52 -2.84 13.33
C ALA A 50 12.69 -2.74 12.04
N LEU A 51 13.37 -2.68 10.90
CA LEU A 51 12.73 -2.63 9.57
C LEU A 51 12.29 -4.00 9.06
N ALA A 52 12.81 -5.09 9.64
CA ALA A 52 12.57 -6.46 9.20
C ALA A 52 11.09 -6.86 8.99
N PRO A 53 10.11 -6.36 9.78
CA PRO A 53 8.69 -6.67 9.54
C PRO A 53 8.14 -6.10 8.22
N PHE A 54 8.82 -5.11 7.64
CA PHE A 54 8.39 -4.39 6.44
C PHE A 54 9.38 -4.49 5.29
N ALA A 55 10.63 -4.87 5.54
CA ALA A 55 11.70 -4.91 4.55
C ALA A 55 11.86 -6.31 3.93
N CYS A 56 12.16 -6.37 2.64
CA CYS A 56 12.41 -7.64 1.97
C CYS A 56 13.75 -8.29 2.37
N ARG A 57 14.69 -7.51 2.91
CA ARG A 57 16.01 -7.99 3.33
C ARG A 57 16.19 -7.84 4.84
N ALA A 58 16.66 -8.90 5.48
CA ALA A 58 17.07 -8.83 6.88
C ALA A 58 18.30 -7.91 7.01
N GLY A 59 18.28 -7.00 7.98
CA GLY A 59 19.40 -6.08 8.24
C GLY A 59 19.45 -4.84 7.34
N GLU A 60 18.38 -4.57 6.58
CA GLU A 60 18.18 -3.28 5.90
C GLU A 60 18.39 -2.12 6.89
N ARG A 61 19.09 -1.08 6.44
CA ARG A 61 19.22 0.17 7.20
C ARG A 61 18.27 1.20 6.63
N PRO A 62 17.69 2.06 7.47
CA PRO A 62 16.82 3.13 7.00
C PRO A 62 17.62 4.13 6.14
N HIS A 63 16.96 4.63 5.09
CA HIS A 63 17.53 5.67 4.24
C HIS A 63 17.82 6.94 5.08
N PRO A 64 19.02 7.54 5.04
CA PRO A 64 19.39 8.66 5.92
C PRO A 64 18.45 9.88 5.84
N GLU A 65 17.90 10.14 4.67
CA GLU A 65 16.96 11.21 4.37
C GLU A 65 15.60 10.94 4.99
N VAL A 66 15.16 9.67 5.07
CA VAL A 66 13.93 9.31 5.81
C VAL A 66 14.08 9.62 7.29
N LEU A 67 15.25 9.32 7.87
CA LEU A 67 15.55 9.64 9.28
C LEU A 67 15.55 11.15 9.55
N ARG A 68 16.00 11.94 8.58
CA ARG A 68 16.08 13.41 8.65
C ARG A 68 14.85 14.11 8.08
N SER A 69 13.79 13.37 7.76
CA SER A 69 12.56 13.93 7.18
C SER A 69 11.46 14.13 8.23
N GLN A 70 10.60 15.10 7.97
CA GLN A 70 9.38 15.38 8.72
C GLN A 70 8.17 15.28 7.80
N GLY A 71 7.07 14.70 8.29
CA GLY A 71 5.80 14.55 7.59
C GLY A 71 5.90 13.80 6.26
N GLN A 72 5.56 12.51 6.21
CA GLN A 72 5.30 11.83 4.93
C GLN A 72 3.82 11.84 4.60
N TYR A 73 3.54 11.94 3.31
CA TYR A 73 2.26 11.55 2.77
C TYR A 73 2.52 10.71 1.51
N LEU A 74 2.41 9.40 1.67
CA LEU A 74 2.35 8.46 0.55
C LEU A 74 0.90 8.39 0.08
N SER A 75 0.65 8.71 -1.18
CA SER A 75 -0.71 8.93 -1.69
C SER A 75 -0.99 8.31 -3.05
N SER A 76 0.05 7.95 -3.79
CA SER A 76 -0.07 7.26 -5.06
C SER A 76 0.49 5.86 -4.93
N VAL A 77 -0.23 4.89 -5.50
CA VAL A 77 0.24 3.52 -5.68
C VAL A 77 0.07 3.14 -7.13
N GLU A 78 1.16 2.71 -7.76
CA GLU A 78 1.15 2.09 -9.07
C GLU A 78 1.57 0.63 -8.89
N ILE A 79 0.78 -0.30 -9.42
CA ILE A 79 1.06 -1.73 -9.30
C ILE A 79 1.43 -2.23 -10.68
N ASP A 80 2.70 -2.56 -10.89
CA ASP A 80 3.15 -3.22 -12.11
C ASP A 80 2.98 -4.75 -11.95
N GLY A 81 1.92 -5.26 -12.58
CA GLY A 81 1.55 -6.68 -12.51
C GLY A 81 0.97 -7.10 -11.15
N ARG A 82 1.51 -8.18 -10.55
CA ARG A 82 1.00 -8.77 -9.29
C ARG A 82 2.03 -8.80 -8.15
N SER A 83 3.26 -8.41 -8.42
CA SER A 83 4.40 -8.66 -7.52
C SER A 83 5.28 -7.44 -7.29
N VAL A 84 5.05 -6.34 -8.00
CA VAL A 84 5.77 -5.07 -7.83
C VAL A 84 4.74 -3.97 -7.64
N ALA A 85 4.98 -3.09 -6.69
CA ALA A 85 4.21 -1.88 -6.49
C ALA A 85 5.15 -0.72 -6.19
N GLU A 86 4.89 0.43 -6.77
CA GLU A 86 5.58 1.67 -6.46
C GLU A 86 4.62 2.57 -5.70
N VAL A 87 5.04 2.99 -4.51
CA VAL A 87 4.27 3.92 -3.68
C VAL A 87 4.99 5.26 -3.68
N GLY A 88 4.35 6.25 -4.29
CA GLY A 88 4.86 7.59 -4.42
C GLY A 88 4.26 8.55 -3.39
N GLY A 89 5.04 9.56 -3.04
CA GLY A 89 4.58 10.63 -2.16
C GLY A 89 5.57 11.78 -2.05
N SER A 90 5.40 12.53 -0.98
CA SER A 90 6.31 13.63 -0.62
C SER A 90 6.70 13.54 0.83
N LEU A 91 7.90 14.00 1.13
CA LEU A 91 8.42 14.24 2.47
C LEU A 91 8.99 15.65 2.55
N THR A 92 9.09 16.19 3.76
CA THR A 92 9.80 17.45 3.99
C THR A 92 11.16 17.12 4.60
N LEU A 93 12.25 17.56 3.95
CA LEU A 93 13.61 17.41 4.47
C LEU A 93 13.85 18.35 5.67
N GLU A 94 14.91 18.11 6.43
CA GLU A 94 15.26 18.87 7.64
C GLU A 94 15.43 20.38 7.39
N ASP A 95 15.85 20.73 6.18
CA ASP A 95 16.03 22.11 5.69
C ASP A 95 14.72 22.77 5.22
N GLY A 96 13.59 22.05 5.32
CA GLY A 96 12.27 22.52 4.96
C GLY A 96 11.92 22.35 3.48
N PHE A 97 12.79 21.75 2.67
CA PHE A 97 12.50 21.52 1.25
C PHE A 97 11.64 20.26 1.05
N PRO A 98 10.57 20.34 0.22
CA PRO A 98 9.82 19.16 -0.15
C PRO A 98 10.65 18.31 -1.12
N ALA A 99 10.79 17.01 -0.81
CA ALA A 99 11.36 16.02 -1.70
C ALA A 99 10.31 14.99 -2.10
N ARG A 100 10.43 14.45 -3.31
CA ARG A 100 9.61 13.33 -3.76
C ARG A 100 10.21 12.05 -3.20
N ILE A 101 9.36 11.16 -2.71
CA ILE A 101 9.76 9.82 -2.27
C ILE A 101 9.00 8.78 -3.08
N THR A 102 9.73 7.75 -3.50
CA THR A 102 9.20 6.57 -4.17
C THR A 102 9.68 5.35 -3.42
N VAL A 103 8.75 4.50 -3.00
CA VAL A 103 9.03 3.24 -2.30
C VAL A 103 8.68 2.10 -3.25
N GLU A 104 9.68 1.32 -3.67
CA GLU A 104 9.45 0.08 -4.42
C GLU A 104 9.13 -1.03 -3.42
N LEU A 105 7.99 -1.67 -3.61
CA LEU A 105 7.57 -2.85 -2.87
C LEU A 105 7.56 -4.07 -3.78
N ARG A 106 7.94 -5.20 -3.20
CA ARG A 106 7.83 -6.51 -3.83
C ARG A 106 6.95 -7.43 -3.02
N ARG A 107 6.24 -8.31 -3.70
CA ARG A 107 5.42 -9.34 -3.07
C ARG A 107 6.17 -10.66 -3.02
N GLY A 108 6.53 -11.11 -1.82
CA GLY A 108 7.15 -12.42 -1.55
C GLY A 108 6.29 -13.23 -0.57
N GLU A 109 6.12 -14.53 -0.82
CA GLU A 109 5.38 -15.46 0.06
C GLU A 109 3.98 -14.98 0.51
N GLY A 110 3.32 -14.17 -0.33
CA GLY A 110 1.98 -13.64 -0.07
C GLY A 110 1.94 -12.30 0.68
N GLN A 111 3.08 -11.73 1.08
CA GLN A 111 3.17 -10.44 1.78
C GLN A 111 3.94 -9.41 0.94
N TRP A 112 3.57 -8.14 1.10
CA TRP A 112 4.33 -7.02 0.54
C TRP A 112 5.48 -6.67 1.48
N CYS A 113 6.62 -6.33 0.90
CA CYS A 113 7.77 -5.82 1.62
C CYS A 113 8.43 -4.72 0.79
N VAL A 114 9.06 -3.75 1.46
CA VAL A 114 9.86 -2.69 0.84
C VAL A 114 11.15 -3.31 0.32
N HIS A 115 11.39 -3.12 -0.98
CA HIS A 115 12.57 -3.56 -1.70
C HIS A 115 13.59 -2.44 -1.86
N ASP A 116 13.10 -1.23 -2.16
CA ASP A 116 13.93 -0.05 -2.38
C ASP A 116 13.19 1.24 -1.99
N VAL A 117 13.95 2.28 -1.67
CA VAL A 117 13.44 3.62 -1.35
C VAL A 117 14.30 4.64 -2.08
N VAL A 118 13.67 5.43 -2.94
CA VAL A 118 14.31 6.50 -3.71
C VAL A 118 13.74 7.84 -3.26
N ILE A 119 14.61 8.81 -3.02
CA ILE A 119 14.23 10.18 -2.66
C ILE A 119 14.83 11.13 -3.69
N ASP A 120 13.96 11.74 -4.48
CA ASP A 120 14.31 12.75 -5.47
C ASP A 120 14.13 14.14 -4.85
N GLY A 121 15.24 14.72 -4.40
CA GLY A 121 15.27 16.04 -3.77
C GLY A 121 16.66 16.52 -3.33
N SER A 122 17.72 15.85 -3.80
CA SER A 122 19.13 16.12 -3.45
C SER A 122 19.93 16.51 -4.68
#